data_AF-A0AAN5Z2Y6-F1
#
_entry.id   AF-A0AAN5Z2Y6-F1
#
_cell.length_a   1.000
_cell.length_b   1.000
_cell.length_c   1.000
_cell.angle_alpha   90.00
_cell.angle_beta   90.00
_cell.angle_gamma   90.00
#
_symmetry.space_group_name_H-M   'P 1'
#
loop_
_entity.id
_entity.type
_entity.pdbx_description
1 polymer ?
#
loop_
_entity_poly.entity_id
_entity_poly.type
_entity_poly.pdbx_seq_one_letter_code
_entity_poly.pdbx_strand_id
1 'polypeptide(L)'
;MTVKAIDVFAVPSCFTTLPVQIHENERDIAKCEDKILQELHNIMPQVEIRPHSKGPQGNFFAYCYPKGLAERVKLNAEVIESLWIYDDLIETLPHDHAARLHDELCTLLGEPGMPLKDGQASTLELFRGFPPRILAIDPEQGQFVINALKVYLRQHDSSETNFQTFDEYVMFRHVNVGFDIMESFMRWDYNIQLSAEEMARSQAYRKAAGAAMAFTNDYFSWQSERASTGSRAQNAIPFAMDLYSLTEDHARALVKGLVINAEEETRRLGFELTLNASEAMLR
;
A
#
# COMPACT_ATOMS: atom_id res chain seq x y z
N MET A 1 4.39 -13.61 -22.53
CA MET A 1 3.86 -12.31 -22.06
C MET A 1 4.97 -11.29 -22.20
N THR A 2 4.75 -10.22 -22.95
CA THR A 2 5.78 -9.22 -23.25
C THR A 2 5.47 -7.98 -22.42
N VAL A 3 6.13 -7.86 -21.27
CA VAL A 3 5.95 -6.71 -20.37
C VAL A 3 6.62 -5.49 -20.99
N LYS A 4 5.92 -4.35 -21.02
CA LYS A 4 6.47 -3.11 -21.58
C LYS A 4 7.32 -2.41 -20.51
N ALA A 5 8.61 -2.26 -20.79
CA ALA A 5 9.50 -1.43 -19.99
C ALA A 5 9.18 0.05 -20.19
N ILE A 6 9.30 0.83 -19.13
CA ILE A 6 9.09 2.28 -19.13
C ILE A 6 10.42 2.99 -18.98
N ASP A 7 10.67 3.95 -19.84
CA ASP A 7 11.84 4.82 -19.72
C ASP A 7 11.57 5.89 -18.64
N VAL A 8 12.10 5.65 -17.44
CA VAL A 8 11.97 6.56 -16.30
C VAL A 8 12.78 7.85 -16.48
N PHE A 9 13.81 7.85 -17.34
CA PHE A 9 14.62 9.03 -17.59
C PHE A 9 13.88 10.09 -18.40
N ALA A 10 12.79 9.72 -19.06
CA ALA A 10 11.91 10.66 -19.75
C ALA A 10 11.06 11.53 -18.79
N VAL A 11 11.03 11.21 -17.49
CA VAL A 11 10.23 11.91 -16.47
C VAL A 11 11.16 12.59 -15.45
N PRO A 12 11.41 13.91 -15.55
CA PRO A 12 12.38 14.60 -14.69
C PRO A 12 12.13 14.51 -13.18
N SER A 13 10.87 14.33 -12.78
CA SER A 13 10.48 14.14 -11.37
C SER A 13 10.67 12.71 -10.88
N CYS A 14 10.86 11.74 -11.77
CA CYS A 14 11.14 10.36 -11.41
C CYS A 14 12.61 10.23 -11.02
N PHE A 15 12.86 9.62 -9.88
CA PHE A 15 14.22 9.38 -9.38
C PHE A 15 14.41 7.95 -8.86
N THR A 16 13.50 7.05 -9.19
CA THR A 16 13.69 5.63 -8.89
C THR A 16 14.92 5.12 -9.63
N THR A 17 15.64 4.26 -8.95
CA THR A 17 16.79 3.52 -9.46
C THR A 17 16.41 2.10 -9.89
N LEU A 18 15.13 1.73 -9.72
CA LEU A 18 14.59 0.43 -10.10
C LEU A 18 14.02 0.43 -11.52
N PRO A 19 14.09 -0.71 -12.24
CA PRO A 19 13.44 -0.83 -13.53
C PRO A 19 11.92 -0.77 -13.38
N VAL A 20 11.26 0.01 -14.23
CA VAL A 20 9.79 0.15 -14.22
C VAL A 20 9.17 -0.60 -15.40
N GLN A 21 8.09 -1.29 -15.09
CA GLN A 21 7.31 -2.11 -16.02
C GLN A 21 5.82 -1.83 -15.80
N ILE A 22 5.01 -2.05 -16.83
CA ILE A 22 3.56 -1.92 -16.73
C ILE A 22 2.87 -3.21 -17.17
N HIS A 23 1.80 -3.57 -16.44
CA HIS A 23 1.01 -4.76 -16.70
C HIS A 23 0.40 -4.74 -18.11
N GLU A 24 0.38 -5.90 -18.79
CA GLU A 24 -0.11 -5.99 -20.17
C GLU A 24 -1.62 -5.69 -20.31
N ASN A 25 -2.40 -6.00 -19.25
CA ASN A 25 -3.83 -5.70 -19.16
C ASN A 25 -4.15 -4.40 -18.39
N GLU A 26 -3.25 -3.42 -18.40
CA GLU A 26 -3.44 -2.13 -17.69
C GLU A 26 -4.81 -1.50 -17.94
N ARG A 27 -5.27 -1.48 -19.19
CA ARG A 27 -6.57 -0.89 -19.55
C ARG A 27 -7.74 -1.57 -18.87
N ASP A 28 -7.67 -2.88 -18.66
CA ASP A 28 -8.77 -3.61 -18.01
C ASP A 28 -8.69 -3.49 -16.49
N ILE A 29 -7.49 -3.34 -15.93
CA ILE A 29 -7.31 -2.98 -14.51
C ILE A 29 -7.91 -1.59 -14.25
N ALA A 30 -7.58 -0.60 -15.09
CA ALA A 30 -8.12 0.76 -14.98
C ALA A 30 -9.66 0.80 -15.12
N LYS A 31 -10.25 -0.02 -16.00
CA LYS A 31 -11.72 -0.11 -16.12
C LYS A 31 -12.39 -0.75 -14.89
N CYS A 32 -11.74 -1.69 -14.21
CA CYS A 32 -12.27 -2.24 -12.96
C CYS A 32 -12.28 -1.16 -11.87
N GLU A 33 -11.23 -0.37 -11.80
CA GLU A 33 -11.14 0.79 -10.92
C GLU A 33 -12.22 1.85 -11.25
N ASP A 34 -12.46 2.15 -12.53
CA ASP A 34 -13.56 3.05 -12.94
C ASP A 34 -14.93 2.61 -12.37
N LYS A 35 -15.18 1.30 -12.38
CA LYS A 35 -16.43 0.74 -11.85
C LYS A 35 -16.53 0.90 -10.34
N ILE A 36 -15.46 0.58 -9.60
CA ILE A 36 -15.49 0.69 -8.14
C ILE A 36 -15.65 2.14 -7.69
N LEU A 37 -15.00 3.08 -8.38
CA LEU A 37 -15.14 4.51 -8.11
C LEU A 37 -16.57 4.99 -8.39
N GLN A 38 -17.20 4.51 -9.45
CA GLN A 38 -18.60 4.83 -9.74
C GLN A 38 -19.55 4.23 -8.70
N GLU A 39 -19.31 3.01 -8.24
CA GLU A 39 -20.06 2.39 -7.14
C GLU A 39 -19.91 3.18 -5.85
N LEU A 40 -18.69 3.56 -5.49
CA LEU A 40 -18.39 4.42 -4.34
C LEU A 40 -19.11 5.77 -4.44
N HIS A 41 -19.11 6.41 -5.61
CA HIS A 41 -19.87 7.65 -5.83
C HIS A 41 -21.38 7.43 -5.63
N ASN A 42 -21.94 6.32 -6.12
CA ASN A 42 -23.37 6.04 -5.95
C ASN A 42 -23.74 5.81 -4.47
N ILE A 43 -22.81 5.20 -3.73
CA ILE A 43 -22.91 4.88 -2.31
C ILE A 43 -22.68 6.14 -1.43
N MET A 44 -21.83 7.08 -1.88
CA MET A 44 -21.46 8.30 -1.16
C MET A 44 -21.52 9.55 -2.07
N PRO A 45 -22.70 9.96 -2.59
CA PRO A 45 -22.78 11.02 -3.60
C PRO A 45 -22.41 12.42 -3.09
N GLN A 46 -22.29 12.59 -1.77
CA GLN A 46 -21.90 13.82 -1.09
C GLN A 46 -20.40 13.88 -0.73
N VAL A 47 -19.67 12.78 -0.92
CA VAL A 47 -18.21 12.74 -0.69
C VAL A 47 -17.51 12.99 -2.02
N GLU A 48 -16.61 13.97 -2.04
CA GLU A 48 -15.71 14.14 -3.19
C GLU A 48 -14.70 13.01 -3.19
N ILE A 49 -14.88 12.02 -4.07
CA ILE A 49 -13.98 10.89 -4.21
C ILE A 49 -12.84 11.27 -5.14
N ARG A 50 -11.63 11.29 -4.59
CA ARG A 50 -10.40 11.41 -5.38
C ARG A 50 -9.85 10.02 -5.67
N PRO A 51 -9.62 9.65 -6.94
CA PRO A 51 -8.93 8.39 -7.24
C PRO A 51 -7.45 8.48 -6.85
N HIS A 52 -6.95 7.45 -6.19
CA HIS A 52 -5.58 7.33 -5.71
C HIS A 52 -4.69 6.62 -6.74
N SER A 53 -5.21 5.58 -7.39
CA SER A 53 -4.45 4.77 -8.33
C SER A 53 -4.40 5.32 -9.77
N LYS A 54 -5.12 6.39 -10.09
CA LYS A 54 -5.09 7.02 -11.43
C LYS A 54 -3.99 8.04 -11.59
N GLY A 55 -3.07 7.76 -12.51
CA GLY A 55 -2.05 8.71 -12.96
C GLY A 55 -2.16 9.00 -14.46
N PRO A 56 -1.58 10.13 -14.93
CA PRO A 56 -1.54 10.49 -16.35
C PRO A 56 -0.72 9.51 -17.20
N GLN A 57 0.12 8.68 -16.58
CA GLN A 57 0.99 7.72 -17.27
C GLN A 57 0.48 6.28 -17.21
N GLY A 58 -0.49 5.98 -16.34
CA GLY A 58 -1.08 4.66 -16.17
C GLY A 58 -1.67 4.46 -14.78
N ASN A 59 -2.32 3.31 -14.58
CA ASN A 59 -2.85 2.89 -13.30
C ASN A 59 -1.73 2.36 -12.36
N PHE A 60 -1.79 2.74 -11.08
CA PHE A 60 -0.84 2.38 -10.03
C PHE A 60 -0.66 0.86 -9.90
N PHE A 61 -1.75 0.10 -9.83
CA PHE A 61 -1.70 -1.36 -9.66
C PHE A 61 -1.07 -2.06 -10.86
N ALA A 62 -1.25 -1.51 -12.06
CA ALA A 62 -0.57 -2.00 -13.25
C ALA A 62 0.97 -1.79 -13.20
N TYR A 63 1.44 -0.75 -12.52
CA TYR A 63 2.87 -0.51 -12.31
C TYR A 63 3.45 -1.33 -11.16
N CYS A 64 2.71 -1.50 -10.07
CA CYS A 64 3.17 -2.27 -8.91
C CYS A 64 3.17 -3.78 -9.18
N TYR A 65 2.23 -4.27 -9.99
CA TYR A 65 2.05 -5.69 -10.25
C TYR A 65 2.13 -6.04 -11.74
N PRO A 66 3.22 -5.69 -12.45
CA PRO A 66 3.30 -5.76 -13.91
C PRO A 66 3.26 -7.18 -14.48
N LYS A 67 3.45 -8.20 -13.64
CA LYS A 67 3.39 -9.63 -14.01
C LYS A 67 2.43 -10.43 -13.13
N GLY A 68 1.60 -9.75 -12.33
CA GLY A 68 0.59 -10.41 -11.52
C GLY A 68 -0.47 -11.09 -12.40
N LEU A 69 -1.18 -12.06 -11.83
CA LEU A 69 -2.31 -12.71 -12.47
C LEU A 69 -3.44 -11.69 -12.66
N ALA A 70 -3.79 -11.42 -13.91
CA ALA A 70 -4.67 -10.30 -14.27
C ALA A 70 -6.00 -10.25 -13.48
N GLU A 71 -6.65 -11.40 -13.26
CA GLU A 71 -7.90 -11.47 -12.48
C GLU A 71 -7.68 -11.11 -10.99
N ARG A 72 -6.53 -11.47 -10.42
CA ARG A 72 -6.17 -11.11 -9.03
C ARG A 72 -5.81 -9.63 -8.94
N VAL A 73 -4.99 -9.11 -9.85
CA VAL A 73 -4.59 -7.70 -9.88
C VAL A 73 -5.79 -6.77 -10.03
N LYS A 74 -6.79 -7.13 -10.85
CA LYS A 74 -8.05 -6.36 -10.97
C LYS A 74 -8.80 -6.29 -9.64
N LEU A 75 -8.98 -7.42 -8.95
CA LEU A 75 -9.68 -7.45 -7.67
C LEU A 75 -8.86 -6.78 -6.56
N ASN A 76 -7.54 -6.92 -6.57
CA ASN A 76 -6.63 -6.19 -5.70
C ASN A 76 -6.83 -4.67 -5.86
N ALA A 77 -6.82 -4.18 -7.11
CA ALA A 77 -7.04 -2.78 -7.42
C ALA A 77 -8.37 -2.26 -6.84
N GLU A 78 -9.46 -3.02 -6.98
CA GLU A 78 -10.74 -2.64 -6.39
C GLU A 78 -10.71 -2.58 -4.86
N VAL A 79 -10.10 -3.58 -4.21
CA VAL A 79 -10.04 -3.67 -2.74
C VAL A 79 -9.18 -2.55 -2.15
N ILE A 80 -7.98 -2.34 -2.68
CA ILE A 80 -7.04 -1.35 -2.13
C ILE A 80 -7.46 0.08 -2.46
N GLU A 81 -8.01 0.35 -3.65
CA GLU A 81 -8.57 1.68 -3.95
C GLU A 81 -9.73 2.02 -2.99
N SER A 82 -10.59 1.03 -2.70
CA SER A 82 -11.66 1.19 -1.71
C SER A 82 -11.11 1.42 -0.31
N LEU A 83 -9.99 0.77 0.04
CA LEU A 83 -9.32 0.94 1.33
C LEU A 83 -8.70 2.34 1.47
N TRP A 84 -8.08 2.88 0.42
CA TRP A 84 -7.54 4.25 0.45
C TRP A 84 -8.63 5.32 0.53
N ILE A 85 -9.76 5.12 -0.16
CA ILE A 85 -10.90 6.03 -0.01
C ILE A 85 -11.52 5.91 1.38
N TYR A 86 -11.55 4.70 1.94
CA TYR A 86 -11.93 4.49 3.34
C TYR A 86 -10.96 5.20 4.30
N ASP A 87 -9.65 5.16 4.01
CA ASP A 87 -8.59 5.83 4.78
C ASP A 87 -8.81 7.36 4.83
N ASP A 88 -8.98 8.00 3.67
CA ASP A 88 -9.31 9.43 3.58
C ASP A 88 -10.55 9.80 4.42
N LEU A 89 -11.56 8.92 4.47
CA LEU A 89 -12.79 9.15 5.23
C LEU A 89 -12.57 9.03 6.74
N ILE A 90 -11.86 7.99 7.19
CA ILE A 90 -11.63 7.76 8.63
C ILE A 90 -10.71 8.81 9.24
N GLU A 91 -9.76 9.37 8.48
CA GLU A 91 -8.85 10.43 8.97
C GLU A 91 -9.61 11.69 9.41
N THR A 92 -10.82 11.90 8.88
CA THR A 92 -11.68 13.04 9.27
C THR A 92 -12.47 12.78 10.56
N LEU A 93 -12.50 11.55 11.06
CA LEU A 93 -13.29 11.15 12.21
C LEU A 93 -12.48 11.20 13.52
N PRO A 94 -13.15 11.35 14.68
CA PRO A 94 -12.52 11.11 15.96
C PRO A 94 -11.94 9.68 16.04
N HIS A 95 -10.77 9.52 16.65
CA HIS A 95 -10.05 8.23 16.73
C HIS A 95 -10.91 7.09 17.31
N ASP A 96 -11.73 7.34 18.33
CA ASP A 96 -12.61 6.33 18.91
C ASP A 96 -13.70 5.85 17.92
N HIS A 97 -14.12 6.73 17.02
CA HIS A 97 -15.07 6.40 15.95
C HIS A 97 -14.39 5.62 14.84
N ALA A 98 -13.21 6.05 14.38
CA ALA A 98 -12.40 5.32 13.40
C ALA A 98 -12.11 3.88 13.88
N ALA A 99 -11.65 3.71 15.12
CA ALA A 99 -11.41 2.41 15.73
C ALA A 99 -12.65 1.49 15.74
N ARG A 100 -13.83 2.03 16.05
CA ARG A 100 -15.09 1.25 15.97
C ARG A 100 -15.40 0.81 14.54
N LEU A 101 -15.20 1.68 13.55
CA LEU A 101 -15.43 1.34 12.15
C LEU A 101 -14.43 0.28 11.66
N HIS A 102 -13.18 0.32 12.12
CA HIS A 102 -12.18 -0.72 11.85
C HIS A 102 -12.60 -2.09 12.39
N ASP A 103 -13.12 -2.13 13.62
CA ASP A 103 -13.61 -3.36 14.25
C ASP A 103 -14.84 -3.93 13.51
N GLU A 104 -15.78 -3.05 13.12
CA GLU A 104 -16.95 -3.44 12.34
C GLU A 104 -16.55 -3.97 10.95
N LEU A 105 -15.62 -3.30 10.27
CA LEU A 105 -15.07 -3.77 8.99
C LEU A 105 -14.33 -5.10 9.14
N CYS A 106 -13.52 -5.27 10.19
CA CYS A 106 -12.84 -6.54 10.49
C CYS A 106 -13.81 -7.70 10.68
N THR A 107 -14.97 -7.43 11.29
CA THR A 107 -16.03 -8.42 11.51
C THR A 107 -16.69 -8.76 10.18
N LEU A 108 -17.06 -7.74 9.39
CA LEU A 108 -17.68 -7.90 8.08
C LEU A 108 -16.81 -8.71 7.10
N LEU A 109 -15.49 -8.48 7.12
CA LEU A 109 -14.53 -9.24 6.30
C LEU A 109 -14.47 -10.73 6.67
N GLY A 110 -14.74 -11.07 7.95
CA GLY A 110 -14.81 -12.47 8.41
C GLY A 110 -16.19 -13.10 8.25
N GLU A 111 -17.24 -12.30 8.33
CA GLU A 111 -18.64 -12.74 8.30
C GLU A 111 -19.47 -11.88 7.31
N PRO A 112 -19.28 -12.03 5.98
CA PRO A 112 -19.94 -11.16 5.00
C PRO A 112 -21.48 -11.24 5.01
N GLY A 113 -22.04 -12.30 5.61
CA GLY A 113 -23.48 -12.50 5.75
C GLY A 113 -24.11 -11.76 6.94
N MET A 114 -23.32 -11.08 7.78
CA MET A 114 -23.85 -10.35 8.92
C MET A 114 -24.68 -9.13 8.46
N PRO A 115 -25.85 -8.86 9.07
CA PRO A 115 -26.59 -7.65 8.77
C PRO A 115 -25.81 -6.42 9.28
N LEU A 116 -25.70 -5.38 8.44
CA LEU A 116 -25.27 -4.07 8.91
C LEU A 116 -26.40 -3.42 9.71
N LYS A 117 -26.04 -2.69 10.77
CA LYS A 117 -26.98 -1.91 11.58
C LYS A 117 -27.46 -0.71 10.76
N ASP A 118 -28.72 -0.32 10.96
CA ASP A 118 -29.32 0.84 10.28
C ASP A 118 -28.46 2.10 10.46
N GLY A 119 -28.12 2.77 9.35
CA GLY A 119 -27.30 3.98 9.35
C GLY A 119 -25.78 3.76 9.42
N GLN A 120 -25.29 2.51 9.46
CA GLN A 120 -23.87 2.23 9.25
C GLN A 120 -23.47 2.64 7.82
N ALA A 121 -22.43 3.45 7.76
CA ALA A 121 -22.01 4.19 6.58
C ALA A 121 -21.95 3.29 5.35
N SER A 122 -22.49 3.84 4.26
CA SER A 122 -22.53 3.28 2.92
C SER A 122 -21.15 2.72 2.47
N THR A 123 -20.04 3.22 3.01
CA THR A 123 -18.67 2.73 2.82
C THR A 123 -18.45 1.26 3.23
N LEU A 124 -19.03 0.77 4.33
CA LEU A 124 -18.84 -0.62 4.77
C LEU A 124 -19.49 -1.64 3.83
N GLU A 125 -20.60 -1.25 3.18
CA GLU A 125 -21.35 -2.10 2.25
C GLU A 125 -20.46 -2.60 1.10
N LEU A 126 -19.55 -1.75 0.62
CA LEU A 126 -18.64 -2.10 -0.46
C LEU A 126 -17.73 -3.27 -0.10
N PHE A 127 -17.19 -3.26 1.13
CA PHE A 127 -16.28 -4.29 1.58
C PHE A 127 -16.96 -5.65 1.79
N ARG A 128 -18.28 -5.69 1.94
CA ARG A 128 -19.04 -6.95 2.06
C ARG A 128 -18.84 -7.85 0.83
N GLY A 129 -18.74 -7.25 -0.36
CA GLY A 129 -18.63 -7.99 -1.62
C GLY A 129 -17.26 -8.64 -1.84
N PHE A 130 -16.19 -8.16 -1.19
CA PHE A 130 -14.83 -8.60 -1.51
C PHE A 130 -14.47 -10.00 -1.01
N PRO A 131 -14.72 -10.40 0.26
CA PRO A 131 -14.34 -11.73 0.74
C PRO A 131 -14.84 -12.89 -0.13
N PRO A 132 -16.13 -12.99 -0.53
CA PRO A 132 -16.58 -14.09 -1.38
C PRO A 132 -15.93 -14.08 -2.77
N ARG A 133 -15.64 -12.90 -3.34
CA ARG A 133 -14.94 -12.77 -4.63
C ARG A 133 -13.48 -13.21 -4.54
N ILE A 134 -12.79 -12.84 -3.46
CA ILE A 134 -11.41 -13.24 -3.18
C ILE A 134 -11.34 -14.77 -3.03
N LEU A 135 -12.21 -15.34 -2.18
CA LEU A 135 -12.25 -16.78 -1.90
C LEU A 135 -12.67 -17.62 -3.12
N ALA A 136 -13.48 -17.06 -4.02
CA ALA A 136 -13.85 -17.73 -5.27
C ALA A 136 -12.66 -17.90 -6.23
N ILE A 137 -11.67 -17.00 -6.19
CA ILE A 137 -10.46 -17.08 -7.02
C ILE A 137 -9.45 -18.07 -6.43
N ASP A 138 -9.21 -17.99 -5.12
CA ASP A 138 -8.26 -18.85 -4.39
C ASP A 138 -8.70 -18.93 -2.92
N PRO A 139 -9.33 -20.04 -2.48
CA PRO A 139 -9.79 -20.14 -1.10
C PRO A 139 -8.67 -20.07 -0.06
N GLU A 140 -7.50 -20.65 -0.36
CA GLU A 140 -6.40 -20.76 0.61
C GLU A 140 -5.64 -19.44 0.74
N GLN A 141 -5.10 -18.91 -0.36
CA GLN A 141 -4.41 -17.62 -0.33
C GLN A 141 -5.37 -16.45 -0.20
N GLY A 142 -6.62 -16.61 -0.62
CA GLY A 142 -7.68 -15.63 -0.40
C GLY A 142 -7.94 -15.40 1.08
N GLN A 143 -7.99 -16.47 1.89
CA GLN A 143 -8.12 -16.33 3.33
C GLN A 143 -6.88 -15.64 3.94
N PHE A 144 -5.69 -15.90 3.41
CA PHE A 144 -4.46 -15.22 3.83
C PHE A 144 -4.54 -13.70 3.61
N VAL A 145 -4.96 -13.22 2.43
CA VAL A 145 -5.06 -11.76 2.18
C VAL A 145 -6.20 -11.10 2.96
N ILE A 146 -7.32 -11.80 3.18
CA ILE A 146 -8.41 -11.30 4.04
C ILE A 146 -7.89 -11.12 5.48
N ASN A 147 -7.09 -12.07 5.97
CA ASN A 147 -6.49 -11.96 7.30
C ASN A 147 -5.47 -10.82 7.37
N ALA A 148 -4.67 -10.60 6.32
CA ALA A 148 -3.74 -9.47 6.25
C ALA A 148 -4.47 -8.12 6.31
N LEU A 149 -5.59 -7.99 5.59
CA LEU A 149 -6.44 -6.80 5.64
C LEU A 149 -6.98 -6.53 7.06
N LYS A 150 -7.42 -7.57 7.76
CA LYS A 150 -7.88 -7.46 9.16
C LYS A 150 -6.75 -7.08 10.12
N VAL A 151 -5.53 -7.55 9.88
CA VAL A 151 -4.36 -7.17 10.70
C VAL A 151 -4.04 -5.71 10.49
N TYR A 152 -4.00 -5.24 9.24
CA TYR A 152 -3.77 -3.84 8.91
C TYR A 152 -4.78 -2.92 9.61
N LEU A 153 -6.09 -3.17 9.47
CA LEU A 153 -7.15 -2.36 10.09
C LEU A 153 -7.04 -2.25 11.62
N ARG A 154 -6.47 -3.26 12.30
CA ARG A 154 -6.28 -3.24 13.76
C ARG A 154 -5.04 -2.48 14.20
N GLN A 155 -4.07 -2.32 13.31
CA GLN A 155 -2.75 -1.76 13.63
C GLN A 155 -2.55 -0.36 13.04
N HIS A 156 -3.36 0.01 12.05
CA HIS A 156 -3.26 1.25 11.29
C HIS A 156 -3.15 2.49 12.18
N ASP A 157 -4.04 2.60 13.17
CA ASP A 157 -4.12 3.75 14.07
C ASP A 157 -3.20 3.65 15.31
N SER A 158 -2.20 2.75 15.29
CA SER A 158 -1.27 2.62 16.43
C SER A 158 -0.47 3.91 16.65
N SER A 159 -0.56 4.47 17.86
CA SER A 159 -0.24 5.87 18.14
C SER A 159 1.18 6.12 18.66
N GLU A 160 2.21 5.68 17.94
CA GLU A 160 3.58 6.12 18.24
C GLU A 160 3.90 7.39 17.46
N THR A 161 4.35 8.43 18.15
CA THR A 161 4.56 9.77 17.56
C THR A 161 5.86 10.45 18.01
N ASN A 162 6.65 9.81 18.88
CA ASN A 162 7.86 10.41 19.47
C ASN A 162 9.14 9.72 18.97
N PHE A 163 9.35 9.69 17.65
CA PHE A 163 10.55 9.12 17.05
C PHE A 163 11.75 10.05 17.28
N GLN A 164 12.91 9.47 17.58
CA GLN A 164 14.19 10.19 17.72
C GLN A 164 15.13 9.89 16.56
N THR A 165 14.82 8.87 15.75
CA THR A 165 15.63 8.46 14.61
C THR A 165 14.76 8.08 13.41
N PHE A 166 15.35 8.09 12.23
CA PHE A 166 14.70 7.58 11.01
C PHE A 166 14.43 6.08 11.06
N ASP A 167 15.24 5.31 11.80
CA ASP A 167 15.00 3.88 11.98
C ASP A 167 13.73 3.62 12.79
N GLU A 168 13.51 4.38 13.86
CA GLU A 168 12.27 4.31 14.66
C GLU A 168 11.07 4.78 13.83
N TYR A 169 11.21 5.90 13.11
CA TYR A 169 10.18 6.41 12.23
C TYR A 169 9.76 5.38 11.17
N VAL A 170 10.73 4.73 10.51
CA VAL A 170 10.42 3.78 9.43
C VAL A 170 9.78 2.50 9.96
N MET A 171 10.09 2.07 11.18
CA MET A 171 9.44 0.91 11.80
C MET A 171 7.96 1.15 12.04
N PHE A 172 7.61 2.35 12.52
CA PHE A 172 6.22 2.80 12.59
C PHE A 172 5.59 2.91 11.21
N ARG A 173 6.27 3.63 10.29
CA ARG A 173 5.73 3.94 8.97
C ARG A 173 5.54 2.70 8.10
N HIS A 174 6.29 1.62 8.33
CA HIS A 174 6.09 0.34 7.66
C HIS A 174 4.67 -0.22 7.84
N VAL A 175 4.12 -0.10 9.05
CA VAL A 175 2.77 -0.54 9.37
C VAL A 175 1.75 0.46 8.82
N ASN A 176 1.97 1.75 9.13
CA ASN A 176 1.03 2.81 8.78
C ASN A 176 0.90 3.02 7.26
N VAL A 177 1.98 2.92 6.48
CA VAL A 177 1.93 2.97 5.00
C VAL A 177 1.31 1.72 4.37
N GLY A 178 0.98 0.70 5.18
CA GLY A 178 0.36 -0.53 4.71
C GLY A 178 1.29 -1.45 3.92
N PHE A 179 2.60 -1.49 4.22
CA PHE A 179 3.52 -2.36 3.47
C PHE A 179 3.11 -3.83 3.54
N ASP A 180 2.82 -4.36 4.73
CA ASP A 180 2.52 -5.78 4.91
C ASP A 180 1.23 -6.21 4.18
N ILE A 181 0.23 -5.34 4.09
CA ILE A 181 -0.98 -5.62 3.31
C ILE A 181 -0.69 -5.58 1.80
N MET A 182 0.07 -4.59 1.33
CA MET A 182 0.46 -4.49 -0.09
C MET A 182 1.35 -5.66 -0.53
N GLU A 183 2.24 -6.14 0.34
CA GLU A 183 3.04 -7.34 0.10
C GLU A 183 2.17 -8.61 0.10
N SER A 184 1.17 -8.70 0.98
CA SER A 184 0.25 -9.84 1.02
C SER A 184 -0.55 -9.95 -0.27
N PHE A 185 -1.06 -8.82 -0.79
CA PHE A 185 -1.71 -8.77 -2.09
C PHE A 185 -0.75 -9.03 -3.25
N MET A 186 0.48 -8.51 -3.20
CA MET A 186 1.52 -8.85 -4.19
C MET A 186 1.74 -10.37 -4.26
N ARG A 187 1.90 -11.02 -3.11
CA ARG A 187 2.09 -12.47 -3.04
C ARG A 187 0.89 -13.22 -3.63
N TRP A 188 -0.33 -12.77 -3.33
CA TRP A 188 -1.52 -13.34 -3.93
C TRP A 188 -1.58 -13.13 -5.44
N ASP A 189 -1.33 -11.92 -5.93
CA ASP A 189 -1.33 -11.58 -7.35
C ASP A 189 -0.34 -12.43 -8.14
N TYR A 190 0.82 -12.73 -7.55
CA TYR A 190 1.86 -13.55 -8.18
C TYR A 190 1.78 -15.04 -7.86
N ASN A 191 0.80 -15.46 -7.05
CA ASN A 191 0.67 -16.83 -6.57
C ASN A 191 1.94 -17.34 -5.84
N ILE A 192 2.49 -16.50 -4.97
CA ILE A 192 3.72 -16.76 -4.20
C ILE A 192 3.36 -17.08 -2.74
N GLN A 193 3.65 -18.31 -2.33
CA GLN A 193 3.60 -18.73 -0.94
C GLN A 193 5.02 -18.79 -0.39
N LEU A 194 5.23 -18.19 0.79
CA LEU A 194 6.49 -18.23 1.51
C LEU A 194 6.29 -19.00 2.81
N SER A 195 7.19 -19.93 3.09
CA SER A 195 7.31 -20.61 4.37
C SER A 195 7.76 -19.64 5.47
N ALA A 196 7.59 -20.04 6.73
CA ALA A 196 8.07 -19.24 7.86
C ALA A 196 9.60 -19.00 7.81
N GLU A 197 10.37 -19.97 7.30
CA GLU A 197 11.81 -19.84 7.11
C GLU A 197 12.15 -18.82 6.02
N GLU A 198 11.47 -18.87 4.87
CA GLU A 198 11.66 -17.91 3.78
C GLU A 198 11.26 -16.49 4.20
N MET A 199 10.17 -16.36 4.98
CA MET A 199 9.77 -15.09 5.60
C MET A 199 10.85 -14.55 6.54
N ALA A 200 11.43 -15.41 7.39
CA ALA A 200 12.51 -15.00 8.29
C ALA A 200 13.78 -14.59 7.52
N ARG A 201 14.16 -15.36 6.50
CA ARG A 201 15.33 -15.07 5.66
C ARG A 201 15.18 -13.78 4.85
N SER A 202 13.96 -13.42 4.45
CA SER A 202 13.68 -12.21 3.68
C SER A 202 13.42 -10.96 4.54
N GLN A 203 13.47 -11.05 5.87
CA GLN A 203 13.09 -9.95 6.76
C GLN A 203 13.86 -8.64 6.48
N ALA A 204 15.18 -8.72 6.28
CA ALA A 204 15.99 -7.53 5.98
C ALA A 204 15.58 -6.90 4.63
N TYR A 205 15.36 -7.73 3.61
CA TYR A 205 14.90 -7.28 2.29
C TYR A 205 13.53 -6.59 2.38
N ARG A 206 12.59 -7.20 3.13
CA ARG A 206 11.25 -6.65 3.37
C ARG A 206 11.34 -5.29 4.07
N LYS A 207 12.16 -5.16 5.11
CA LYS A 207 12.38 -3.88 5.81
C LYS A 207 12.90 -2.79 4.88
N ALA A 208 13.90 -3.09 4.04
CA ALA A 208 14.42 -2.13 3.07
C ALA A 208 13.38 -1.73 2.02
N ALA A 209 12.61 -2.69 1.49
CA ALA A 209 11.54 -2.42 0.53
C ALA A 209 10.42 -1.57 1.14
N GLY A 210 10.03 -1.84 2.37
CA GLY A 210 9.05 -1.04 3.09
C GLY A 210 9.53 0.38 3.39
N ALA A 211 10.82 0.56 3.71
CA ALA A 211 11.42 1.89 3.83
C ALA A 211 11.37 2.67 2.50
N ALA A 212 11.69 2.01 1.38
CA ALA A 212 11.58 2.64 0.06
C ALA A 212 10.14 3.07 -0.25
N MET A 213 9.15 2.22 0.04
CA MET A 213 7.73 2.55 -0.14
C MET A 213 7.30 3.73 0.76
N ALA A 214 7.62 3.68 2.05
CA ALA A 214 7.30 4.70 3.03
C ALA A 214 7.84 6.08 2.64
N PHE A 215 9.14 6.20 2.43
CA PHE A 215 9.76 7.48 2.09
C PHE A 215 9.34 8.00 0.71
N THR A 216 9.02 7.09 -0.22
CA THR A 216 8.50 7.49 -1.54
C THR A 216 7.12 8.10 -1.40
N ASN A 217 6.21 7.47 -0.63
CA ASN A 217 4.90 8.01 -0.34
C ASN A 217 5.05 9.40 0.29
N ASP A 218 5.78 9.50 1.40
CA ASP A 218 5.99 10.76 2.13
C ASP A 218 6.53 11.89 1.23
N TYR A 219 7.49 11.57 0.35
CA TYR A 219 8.10 12.56 -0.54
C TYR A 219 7.10 13.16 -1.54
N PHE A 220 6.24 12.32 -2.13
CA PHE A 220 5.29 12.73 -3.16
C PHE A 220 3.95 13.20 -2.59
N SER A 221 3.53 12.71 -1.42
CA SER A 221 2.27 13.09 -0.77
C SER A 221 2.36 14.39 0.03
N TRP A 222 3.56 14.80 0.44
CA TRP A 222 3.77 15.91 1.38
C TRP A 222 3.01 17.20 1.06
N GLN A 223 2.97 17.61 -0.21
CA GLN A 223 2.25 18.84 -0.57
C GLN A 223 0.74 18.74 -0.29
N SER A 224 0.16 17.56 -0.51
CA SER A 224 -1.23 17.25 -0.23
C SER A 224 -1.47 17.16 1.28
N GLU A 225 -0.63 16.42 1.99
CA GLU A 225 -0.75 16.20 3.44
C GLU A 225 -0.57 17.49 4.25
N ARG A 226 0.36 18.35 3.85
CA ARG A 226 0.55 19.68 4.47
C ARG A 226 -0.72 20.52 4.38
N ALA A 227 -1.47 20.40 3.28
CA ALA A 227 -2.71 21.14 3.08
C ALA A 227 -3.87 20.58 3.92
N SER A 228 -3.93 19.26 4.15
CA SER A 228 -5.01 18.58 4.87
C SER A 228 -4.80 18.52 6.39
N THR A 229 -3.58 18.24 6.86
CA THR A 229 -3.29 17.91 8.28
C THR A 229 -2.41 18.94 8.99
N GLY A 230 -1.82 19.89 8.25
CA GLY A 230 -0.92 20.90 8.81
C GLY A 230 0.31 20.27 9.48
N SER A 231 0.54 20.57 10.76
CA SER A 231 1.70 20.06 11.53
C SER A 231 1.49 18.67 12.15
N ARG A 232 0.39 17.98 11.85
CA ARG A 232 0.10 16.63 12.37
C ARG A 232 0.41 15.51 11.37
N ALA A 233 0.88 15.85 10.17
CA ALA A 233 1.25 14.88 9.14
C ALA A 233 2.32 13.91 9.66
N GLN A 234 2.04 12.61 9.61
CA GLN A 234 3.01 11.55 9.92
C GLN A 234 3.95 11.31 8.74
N ASN A 235 4.75 12.33 8.40
CA ASN A 235 5.56 12.37 7.17
C ASN A 235 7.05 12.60 7.48
N ALA A 236 7.93 11.93 6.74
CA ALA A 236 9.37 12.06 6.89
C ALA A 236 9.93 13.49 6.67
N ILE A 237 9.27 14.33 5.86
CA ILE A 237 9.73 15.69 5.56
C ILE A 237 9.64 16.61 6.78
N PRO A 238 8.46 16.84 7.41
CA PRO A 238 8.38 17.63 8.63
C PRO A 238 9.18 17.00 9.77
N PHE A 239 9.26 15.67 9.84
CA PHE A 239 10.12 14.99 10.80
C PHE A 239 11.60 15.36 10.62
N ALA A 240 12.12 15.38 9.38
CA ALA A 240 13.49 15.82 9.08
C ALA A 240 13.72 17.30 9.41
N MET A 241 12.72 18.15 9.14
CA MET A 241 12.78 19.58 9.46
C MET A 241 12.97 19.78 10.97
N ASP A 242 12.20 19.07 11.78
CA ASP A 242 12.25 19.16 13.24
C ASP A 242 13.51 18.52 13.80
N LEU A 243 13.82 17.28 13.41
CA LEU A 243 14.93 16.50 13.95
C LEU A 243 16.30 17.15 13.68
N TYR A 244 16.46 17.75 12.50
CA TYR A 244 17.75 18.30 12.04
C TYR A 244 17.74 19.82 11.84
N SER A 245 16.65 20.51 12.20
CA SER A 245 16.50 21.97 12.00
C SER A 245 16.73 22.39 10.53
N LEU A 246 16.18 21.61 9.60
CA LEU A 246 16.33 21.83 8.16
C LEU A 246 15.22 22.71 7.59
N THR A 247 15.53 23.40 6.48
CA THR A 247 14.49 23.98 5.62
C THR A 247 13.73 22.86 4.90
N GLU A 248 12.50 23.13 4.44
CA GLU A 248 11.71 22.15 3.68
C GLU A 248 12.49 21.61 2.46
N ASP A 249 13.17 22.47 1.70
CA ASP A 249 13.95 22.04 0.53
C ASP A 249 15.08 21.07 0.90
N HIS A 250 15.80 21.33 2.00
CA HIS A 250 16.86 20.44 2.47
C HIS A 250 16.29 19.14 3.04
N ALA A 251 15.17 19.20 3.76
CA ALA A 251 14.46 18.02 4.24
C ALA A 251 13.97 17.13 3.09
N ARG A 252 13.39 17.72 2.04
CA ARG A 252 12.99 17.00 0.82
C ARG A 252 14.19 16.36 0.14
N ALA A 253 15.33 17.05 0.03
CA ALA A 253 16.54 16.48 -0.53
C ALA A 253 17.05 15.28 0.30
N LEU A 254 16.99 15.37 1.64
CA LEU A 254 17.33 14.29 2.55
C LEU A 254 16.41 13.08 2.35
N VAL A 255 15.09 13.27 2.37
CA VAL A 255 14.11 12.19 2.19
C VAL A 255 14.25 11.52 0.82
N LYS A 256 14.50 12.30 -0.25
CA LYS A 256 14.83 11.74 -1.57
C LYS A 256 16.08 10.84 -1.52
N GLY A 257 17.11 11.24 -0.78
CA GLY A 257 18.30 10.42 -0.56
C GLY A 257 18.00 9.13 0.21
N LEU A 258 17.11 9.19 1.20
CA LEU A 258 16.65 8.00 1.93
C LEU A 258 15.89 7.01 1.04
N VAL A 259 15.05 7.49 0.12
CA VAL A 259 14.40 6.64 -0.88
C VAL A 259 15.43 5.89 -1.71
N ILE A 260 16.39 6.61 -2.29
CA ILE A 260 17.42 6.03 -3.17
C ILE A 260 18.26 4.99 -2.42
N ASN A 261 18.68 5.30 -1.18
CA ASN A 261 19.43 4.37 -0.34
C ASN A 261 18.61 3.10 -0.03
N ALA A 262 17.33 3.25 0.31
CA ALA A 262 16.45 2.11 0.55
C ALA A 262 16.29 1.23 -0.70
N GLU A 263 16.12 1.82 -1.89
CA GLU A 263 16.06 1.06 -3.16
C GLU A 263 17.36 0.31 -3.47
N GLU A 264 18.51 0.95 -3.23
CA GLU A 264 19.83 0.33 -3.39
C GLU A 264 20.02 -0.85 -2.44
N GLU A 265 19.64 -0.68 -1.18
CA GLU A 265 19.72 -1.71 -0.16
C GLU A 265 18.77 -2.89 -0.47
N THR A 266 17.54 -2.61 -0.92
CA THR A 266 16.62 -3.64 -1.43
C THR A 266 17.25 -4.45 -2.55
N ARG A 267 17.92 -3.81 -3.52
CA ARG A 267 18.63 -4.53 -4.60
C ARG A 267 19.77 -5.39 -4.08
N ARG A 268 20.60 -4.85 -3.18
CA ARG A 268 21.74 -5.57 -2.59
C ARG A 268 21.26 -6.82 -1.86
N LEU A 269 20.28 -6.67 -0.98
CA LEU A 269 19.70 -7.78 -0.20
C LEU A 269 19.00 -8.79 -1.10
N GLY A 270 18.30 -8.34 -2.14
CA GLY A 270 17.66 -9.22 -3.14
C GLY A 270 18.70 -10.07 -3.88
N PHE A 271 19.82 -9.47 -4.28
CA PHE A 271 20.93 -10.19 -4.90
C PHE A 271 21.53 -11.24 -3.95
N GLU A 272 21.77 -10.90 -2.69
CA GLU A 272 22.27 -11.85 -1.68
C GLU A 272 21.33 -13.04 -1.46
N LEU A 273 20.01 -12.80 -1.43
CA LEU A 273 19.02 -13.87 -1.33
C LEU A 273 19.10 -14.83 -2.53
N THR A 274 19.28 -14.30 -3.75
CA THR A 274 19.40 -15.13 -4.97
C THR A 274 20.69 -15.96 -5.02
N LEU A 275 21.82 -15.41 -4.55
CA LEU A 275 23.07 -16.14 -4.45
C LEU A 275 22.96 -17.31 -3.46
N ASN A 276 22.46 -17.02 -2.25
CA ASN A 276 22.31 -18.02 -1.19
C ASN A 276 21.30 -19.13 -1.57
N ALA A 277 20.25 -18.80 -2.35
CA ALA A 277 19.33 -19.80 -2.89
C ALA A 277 20.03 -20.72 -3.91
N SER A 278 20.88 -20.16 -4.77
CA SER A 278 21.63 -20.93 -5.76
C SER A 278 22.63 -21.88 -5.12
N GLU A 279 23.29 -21.48 -4.03
CA GLU A 279 24.19 -22.36 -3.28
C GLU A 279 23.45 -23.49 -2.55
N ALA A 280 22.25 -23.23 -2.01
CA ALA A 280 21.44 -24.24 -1.35
C ALA A 280 20.88 -25.28 -2.34
N MET A 281 20.60 -24.90 -3.59
CA MET A 281 20.19 -25.83 -4.65
C MET A 281 21.32 -26.72 -5.18
N LEU A 282 22.58 -26.35 -4.92
CA LEU A 282 23.78 -27.09 -5.36
C LEU A 282 24.31 -28.06 -4.29
N ARG A 283 23.72 -28.09 -3.09
CA ARG A 283 24.06 -29.01 -2.00
C ARG A 283 23.00 -30.10 -1.86
#